data_AF-A0A814ENC1-F1
#
_entry.id   AF-A0A814ENC1-F1
#
_cell.length_a   1.000
_cell.length_b   1.000
_cell.length_c   1.000
_cell.angle_alpha   90.00
_cell.angle_beta   90.00
_cell.angle_gamma   90.00
#
_symmetry.space_group_name_H-M   'P 1'
#
loop_
_entity.id
_entity.type
_entity.pdbx_description
1 polymer ?
#
loop_
_entity_poly.entity_id
_entity_poly.type
_entity_poly.pdbx_seq_one_letter_code
_entity_poly.pdbx_strand_id
1 'polypeptide(L)'
;MNFKVILSEVLLLLLIKLRFCEAVTCNGMIKFGNACCGNEGYYTSLHTCCNGFIKLGNACCGNEGYYTSLHTCCNGVIKLGNTCCGNEGYYTSLYTCCSGVVKLGNACCGNEGYYKSLHTCCNGVIKLGNACCGSQGYYTLLFVCCNGNIKLGSHC
;
A
#
# COMPACT_ATOMS: atom_id res chain seq x y z
N MET A 1 36.18 21.99 42.49
CA MET A 1 35.18 21.40 41.56
C MET A 1 34.21 20.59 42.40
N ASN A 2 32.92 20.94 42.40
CA ASN A 2 31.98 20.55 43.46
C ASN A 2 31.30 19.21 43.13
N PHE A 3 31.51 18.18 43.95
CA PHE A 3 31.09 16.79 43.72
C PHE A 3 29.57 16.66 43.48
N LYS A 4 28.76 17.53 44.10
CA LYS A 4 27.29 17.62 43.88
C LYS A 4 26.91 18.03 42.45
N VAL A 5 27.69 18.91 41.82
CA VAL A 5 27.42 19.37 40.44
C VAL A 5 27.71 18.26 39.45
N ILE A 6 28.84 17.55 39.65
CA ILE A 6 29.21 16.39 38.82
C ILE A 6 28.17 15.27 38.94
N LEU A 7 27.70 14.97 40.16
CA LEU A 7 26.67 13.96 40.37
C LEU A 7 25.33 14.33 39.70
N SER A 8 24.95 15.61 39.73
CA SER A 8 23.73 16.12 39.08
C SER A 8 23.80 16.04 37.55
N GLU A 9 24.93 16.39 36.94
CA GLU A 9 25.10 16.30 35.49
C GLU A 9 25.20 14.86 34.99
N VAL A 10 25.89 13.97 35.74
CA VAL A 10 25.96 12.54 35.41
C VAL A 10 24.58 11.89 35.54
N LEU A 11 23.80 12.24 36.58
CA LEU A 11 22.43 11.77 36.75
C LEU A 11 21.52 12.30 35.64
N LEU A 12 21.66 13.57 35.26
CA LEU A 12 20.91 14.16 34.15
C LEU A 12 21.27 13.49 32.81
N LEU A 13 22.56 13.22 32.54
CA LEU A 13 23.01 12.49 31.35
C LEU A 13 22.52 11.03 31.35
N LEU A 14 22.47 10.36 32.50
CA LEU A 14 21.86 9.04 32.66
C LEU A 14 20.36 9.08 32.41
N LEU A 15 19.64 10.05 32.96
CA LEU A 15 18.21 10.25 32.75
C LEU A 15 17.90 10.62 31.29
N ILE A 16 18.76 11.42 30.64
CA ILE A 16 18.67 11.73 29.21
C ILE A 16 18.91 10.46 28.38
N LYS A 17 19.95 9.67 28.68
CA LYS A 17 20.16 8.36 28.03
C LYS A 17 18.99 7.40 28.23
N LEU A 18 18.36 7.41 29.41
CA LEU A 18 17.16 6.64 29.71
C LEU A 18 15.91 7.16 28.99
N ARG A 19 15.83 8.47 28.70
CA ARG A 19 14.76 9.04 27.84
C ARG A 19 14.92 8.70 26.36
N PHE A 20 16.14 8.41 25.91
CA PHE A 20 16.43 8.01 24.52
C PHE A 20 16.43 6.50 24.28
N CYS A 21 16.33 5.70 25.33
CA CYS A 21 16.29 4.25 25.23
C CYS A 21 14.86 3.80 25.51
N GLU A 22 14.04 3.65 24.46
CA GLU A 22 12.72 3.04 24.63
C GLU A 22 12.92 1.63 25.20
N ALA A 23 12.22 1.34 26.28
CA ALA A 23 12.22 0.06 26.94
C ALA A 23 10.78 -0.38 27.21
N VAL A 24 10.55 -1.69 27.14
CA VAL A 24 9.26 -2.34 27.31
C VAL A 24 9.40 -3.53 28.24
N THR A 25 8.39 -3.79 29.06
CA THR A 25 8.37 -4.97 29.94
C THR A 25 7.70 -6.13 29.21
N CYS A 26 8.48 -7.16 28.85
CA CYS A 26 7.98 -8.38 28.24
C CYS A 26 8.07 -9.52 29.27
N ASN A 27 6.91 -10.09 29.65
CA ASN A 27 6.80 -11.17 30.63
C ASN A 27 7.60 -10.93 31.93
N GLY A 28 7.48 -9.71 32.48
CA GLY A 28 8.12 -9.33 33.74
C GLY A 28 9.60 -8.95 33.63
N MET A 29 10.21 -9.02 32.44
CA MET A 29 11.59 -8.56 32.20
C MET A 29 11.61 -7.28 31.37
N ILE A 30 12.47 -6.34 31.74
CA ILE A 30 12.73 -5.12 30.96
C ILE A 30 13.55 -5.49 29.70
N LYS A 31 13.09 -5.04 28.53
CA LYS A 31 13.71 -5.25 27.22
C LYS A 31 13.84 -3.91 26.49
N PHE A 32 14.79 -3.80 25.56
CA PHE A 32 14.88 -2.65 24.67
C PHE A 32 13.81 -2.72 23.57
N GLY A 33 13.22 -1.58 23.23
CA GLY A 33 12.15 -1.48 22.24
C GLY A 33 10.87 -0.87 22.80
N ASN A 34 9.84 -0.83 21.96
CA ASN A 34 8.52 -0.29 22.27
C ASN A 34 7.38 -1.29 22.10
N ALA A 35 7.69 -2.55 21.76
CA ALA A 35 6.73 -3.65 21.67
C ALA A 35 7.39 -4.99 22.04
N CYS A 36 6.57 -5.98 22.39
CA CYS A 36 7.01 -7.33 22.74
C CYS A 36 6.66 -8.35 21.65
N CYS A 37 7.60 -9.22 21.34
CA CYS A 37 7.39 -10.44 20.56
C CYS A 37 7.79 -11.62 21.45
N GLY A 38 6.81 -12.22 22.12
CA GLY A 38 7.06 -13.18 23.19
C GLY A 38 7.87 -12.56 24.34
N ASN A 39 9.05 -13.11 24.60
CA ASN A 39 9.95 -12.64 25.67
C ASN A 39 10.96 -11.56 25.20
N GLU A 40 10.90 -11.15 23.94
CA GLU A 40 11.84 -10.20 23.36
C GLU A 40 11.18 -8.85 23.09
N GLY A 41 11.90 -7.76 23.37
CA GLY A 41 11.48 -6.40 23.01
C GLY A 41 11.99 -6.06 21.60
N TYR A 42 11.23 -5.26 20.86
CA TYR A 42 11.63 -4.77 19.54
C TYR A 42 11.13 -3.35 19.27
N TYR A 43 11.74 -2.70 18.28
CA TYR A 43 11.31 -1.41 17.78
C TYR A 43 10.38 -1.57 16.57
N THR A 44 9.12 -1.16 16.73
CA THR A 44 8.08 -1.20 15.69
C THR A 44 8.36 -0.32 14.48
N SER A 45 9.33 0.60 14.57
CA SER A 45 9.79 1.43 13.44
C SER A 45 10.50 0.65 12.34
N LEU A 46 11.07 -0.52 12.68
CA LEU A 46 11.85 -1.35 11.76
C LEU A 46 11.38 -2.81 11.72
N HIS A 47 10.73 -3.28 12.78
CA HIS A 47 10.39 -4.69 12.94
C HIS A 47 8.92 -4.91 13.25
N THR A 48 8.49 -6.15 13.00
CA THR A 48 7.18 -6.69 13.34
C THR A 48 7.35 -8.07 13.99
N CYS A 49 6.33 -8.55 14.70
CA CYS A 49 6.33 -9.87 15.31
C CYS A 49 5.49 -10.84 14.47
N CYS A 50 6.14 -11.81 13.81
CA CYS A 50 5.48 -12.82 13.00
C CYS A 50 5.62 -14.19 13.66
N ASN A 51 4.49 -14.76 14.11
CA ASN A 51 4.44 -16.08 14.77
C ASN A 51 5.47 -16.25 15.90
N GLY A 52 5.66 -15.21 16.70
CA GLY A 52 6.58 -15.22 17.85
C GLY A 52 8.04 -14.90 17.51
N PHE A 53 8.36 -14.58 16.24
CA PHE A 53 9.70 -14.17 15.82
C PHE A 53 9.71 -12.72 15.36
N ILE A 54 10.72 -11.96 15.80
CA ILE A 54 10.94 -10.59 15.33
C ILE A 54 11.46 -10.65 13.89
N LYS A 55 10.80 -9.92 12.99
CA LYS A 55 11.14 -9.85 11.57
C LYS A 55 11.24 -8.41 11.11
N LEU A 56 12.09 -8.13 10.14
CA LEU A 56 12.20 -6.81 9.53
C LEU A 56 10.92 -6.48 8.75
N GLY A 57 10.41 -5.25 8.86
CA GLY A 57 9.18 -4.82 8.19
C GLY A 57 8.09 -4.38 9.16
N ASN A 58 6.92 -4.10 8.60
CA ASN A 58 5.75 -3.61 9.34
C ASN A 58 4.49 -4.50 9.17
N ALA A 59 4.61 -5.61 8.45
CA ALA A 59 3.54 -6.59 8.28
C ALA A 59 4.12 -8.02 8.12
N CYS A 60 3.27 -9.03 8.34
CA CYS A 60 3.65 -10.44 8.24
C CYS A 60 2.99 -11.12 7.04
N CYS A 61 3.75 -11.94 6.33
CA CYS A 61 3.29 -12.87 5.31
C CYS A 61 3.72 -14.27 5.73
N GLY A 62 2.83 -14.98 6.44
CA GLY A 62 3.23 -16.18 7.18
C GLY A 62 4.26 -15.85 8.26
N ASN A 63 5.42 -16.51 8.20
CA ASN A 63 6.53 -16.32 9.14
C ASN A 63 7.49 -15.19 8.74
N GLU A 64 7.31 -14.57 7.57
CA GLU A 64 8.22 -13.53 7.07
C GLU A 64 7.65 -12.13 7.27
N GLY A 65 8.51 -11.20 7.68
CA GLY A 65 8.17 -9.79 7.74
C GLY A 65 8.41 -9.11 6.39
N TYR A 66 7.62 -8.09 6.09
CA TYR A 66 7.81 -7.26 4.90
C TYR A 66 7.37 -5.81 5.15
N TYR A 67 7.84 -4.91 4.26
CA TYR A 67 7.39 -3.51 4.24
C TYR A 67 6.23 -3.33 3.27
N THR A 68 5.06 -2.95 3.80
CA THR A 68 3.84 -2.68 3.02
C THR A 68 3.96 -1.51 2.04
N SER A 69 4.99 -0.68 2.17
CA SER A 69 5.28 0.42 1.24
C SER A 69 5.71 -0.06 -0.15
N LEU A 70 6.26 -1.28 -0.24
CA LEU A 70 6.78 -1.85 -1.49
C LEU A 70 6.19 -3.22 -1.83
N HIS A 71 5.68 -3.93 -0.83
CA HIS A 71 5.26 -5.31 -1.00
C HIS A 71 3.86 -5.57 -0.43
N THR A 72 3.28 -6.66 -0.89
CA THR A 72 2.02 -7.22 -0.43
C THR A 72 2.16 -8.73 -0.24
N CYS A 73 1.27 -9.36 0.52
CA CYS A 73 1.26 -10.81 0.73
C CYS A 73 0.15 -11.44 -0.12
N CYS A 74 0.53 -12.17 -1.18
CA CYS A 74 -0.41 -12.88 -2.05
C CYS A 74 -0.30 -14.38 -1.80
N ASN A 75 -1.37 -14.97 -1.26
CA ASN A 75 -1.45 -16.40 -0.95
C ASN A 75 -0.22 -16.93 -0.17
N GLY A 76 0.20 -16.17 0.85
CA GLY A 76 1.33 -16.53 1.70
C GLY A 76 2.73 -16.25 1.11
N VAL A 77 2.81 -15.62 -0.07
CA VAL A 77 4.07 -15.21 -0.70
C VAL A 77 4.16 -13.69 -0.79
N ILE A 78 5.30 -13.13 -0.36
CA ILE A 78 5.57 -11.70 -0.49
C ILE A 78 5.81 -11.37 -1.97
N LYS A 79 5.08 -10.39 -2.48
CA LYS A 79 5.16 -9.90 -3.87
C LYS A 79 5.35 -8.40 -3.88
N LEU A 80 6.04 -7.89 -4.90
CA LEU A 80 6.15 -6.45 -5.13
C LEU A 80 4.78 -5.88 -5.50
N GLY A 81 4.40 -4.74 -4.95
CA GLY A 81 3.10 -4.10 -5.20
C GLY A 81 2.33 -3.80 -3.91
N ASN A 82 1.13 -3.23 -4.07
CA ASN A 82 0.25 -2.86 -2.96
C ASN A 82 -1.03 -3.70 -2.90
N THR A 83 -1.28 -4.55 -3.88
CA THR A 83 -2.43 -5.48 -3.89
C THR A 83 -2.13 -6.71 -4.76
N CYS A 84 -3.02 -7.71 -4.71
CA CYS A 84 -2.88 -8.97 -5.40
C CYS A 84 -3.88 -9.12 -6.55
N CYS A 85 -3.43 -9.74 -7.64
CA CYS A 85 -4.24 -10.31 -8.71
C CYS A 85 -3.94 -11.81 -8.76
N GLY A 86 -4.75 -12.61 -8.07
CA GLY A 86 -4.39 -14.01 -7.80
C GLY A 86 -3.07 -14.11 -7.02
N ASN A 87 -2.05 -14.74 -7.63
CA ASN A 87 -0.72 -14.92 -7.03
C ASN A 87 0.28 -13.79 -7.38
N GLU A 88 -0.13 -12.81 -8.18
CA GLU A 88 0.74 -11.71 -8.62
C GLU A 88 0.48 -10.45 -7.79
N GLY A 89 1.54 -9.83 -7.29
CA GLY A 89 1.46 -8.49 -6.71
C GLY A 89 1.58 -7.43 -7.81
N TYR A 90 0.85 -6.33 -7.66
CA TYR A 90 0.95 -5.18 -8.57
C TYR A 90 0.70 -3.86 -7.85
N TYR A 91 1.10 -2.76 -8.49
CA TYR A 91 0.78 -1.41 -8.03
C TYR A 91 -0.47 -0.87 -8.74
N THR A 92 -1.50 -0.56 -7.97
CA THR A 92 -2.77 0.00 -8.48
C THR A 92 -2.63 1.38 -9.15
N SER A 93 -1.48 2.04 -8.99
CA SER A 93 -1.19 3.32 -9.64
C SER A 93 -1.03 3.21 -11.16
N LEU A 94 -0.62 2.03 -11.65
CA LEU A 94 -0.35 1.79 -13.08
C LEU A 94 -1.13 0.61 -13.64
N TYR A 95 -1.50 -0.35 -12.79
CA TYR A 95 -2.10 -1.60 -13.22
C TYR A 95 -3.43 -1.87 -12.53
N THR A 96 -4.22 -2.75 -13.13
CA THR A 96 -5.48 -3.27 -12.63
C THR A 96 -5.53 -4.79 -12.85
N CYS A 97 -6.42 -5.49 -12.13
CA CYS A 97 -6.61 -6.93 -12.26
C CYS A 97 -7.86 -7.20 -13.11
N CYS A 98 -7.69 -7.71 -14.33
CA CYS A 98 -8.79 -8.05 -15.22
C CYS A 98 -8.84 -9.58 -15.41
N SER A 99 -9.93 -10.19 -14.96
CA SER A 99 -10.14 -11.65 -15.05
C SER A 99 -8.96 -12.47 -14.49
N GLY A 100 -8.39 -12.01 -13.37
CA GLY A 100 -7.27 -12.68 -12.70
C GLY A 100 -5.90 -12.43 -13.32
N VAL A 101 -5.78 -11.53 -14.30
CA VAL A 101 -4.49 -11.15 -14.92
C VAL A 101 -4.22 -9.67 -14.70
N VAL A 102 -2.98 -9.32 -14.35
CA VAL A 102 -2.54 -7.92 -14.21
C VAL A 102 -2.47 -7.27 -15.60
N LYS A 103 -3.11 -6.12 -15.76
CA LYS A 103 -3.17 -5.33 -16.99
C LYS A 103 -2.83 -3.87 -16.71
N LEU A 104 -2.19 -3.22 -17.67
CA LEU A 104 -1.93 -1.78 -17.59
C LEU A 104 -3.25 -1.00 -17.63
N GLY A 105 -3.42 0.00 -16.77
CA GLY A 105 -4.63 0.81 -16.68
C GLY A 105 -5.28 0.79 -15.30
N ASN A 106 -6.44 1.44 -15.20
CA ASN A 106 -7.21 1.59 -13.96
C ASN A 106 -8.68 1.13 -14.11
N ALA A 107 -9.01 0.44 -15.19
CA ALA A 107 -10.30 -0.20 -15.44
C ALA A 107 -10.14 -1.37 -16.41
N CYS A 108 -11.14 -2.26 -16.43
CA CYS A 108 -11.17 -3.44 -17.29
C CYS A 108 -12.27 -3.31 -18.34
N CYS A 109 -11.96 -3.72 -19.56
CA CYS A 109 -12.91 -3.95 -20.64
C CYS A 109 -12.77 -5.40 -21.07
N GLY A 110 -13.61 -6.27 -20.50
CA GLY A 110 -13.36 -7.71 -20.54
C GLY A 110 -12.03 -8.06 -19.88
N ASN A 111 -11.13 -8.70 -20.63
CA ASN A 111 -9.81 -9.13 -20.15
C ASN A 111 -8.70 -8.10 -20.41
N GLU A 112 -9.02 -6.93 -20.98
CA GLU A 112 -8.05 -5.88 -21.25
C GLU A 112 -8.15 -4.75 -20.24
N GLY A 113 -6.99 -4.22 -19.84
CA GLY A 113 -6.90 -3.03 -18.99
C GLY A 113 -6.87 -1.75 -19.84
N TYR A 114 -7.45 -0.68 -19.33
CA TYR A 114 -7.39 0.64 -19.94
C TYR A 114 -7.37 1.77 -18.92
N TYR A 115 -6.94 2.96 -19.34
CA TYR A 115 -7.01 4.18 -18.54
C TYR A 115 -8.30 4.94 -18.84
N LYS A 116 -9.17 5.07 -17.83
CA LYS A 116 -10.44 5.83 -17.91
C LYS A 116 -10.29 7.31 -18.24
N SER A 117 -9.07 7.86 -18.08
CA SER A 117 -8.78 9.26 -18.44
C SER A 117 -8.82 9.51 -19.94
N LEU A 118 -8.62 8.48 -20.76
CA LEU A 118 -8.54 8.58 -22.22
C LEU A 118 -9.53 7.67 -22.94
N HIS A 119 -9.95 6.58 -22.29
CA HIS A 119 -10.76 5.55 -22.92
C HIS A 119 -11.99 5.17 -22.10
N THR A 120 -12.94 4.57 -22.78
CA THR A 120 -14.15 3.96 -22.23
C THR A 120 -14.34 2.56 -22.83
N CYS A 121 -15.15 1.72 -22.20
CA CYS A 121 -15.47 0.39 -22.71
C CYS A 121 -16.89 0.39 -23.29
N CYS A 122 -17.02 0.27 -24.62
CA CYS A 122 -18.30 0.24 -25.30
C CYS A 122 -18.51 -1.15 -25.91
N ASN A 123 -19.53 -1.88 -25.44
CA ASN A 123 -19.85 -3.24 -25.89
C ASN A 123 -18.64 -4.18 -25.85
N GLY A 124 -17.85 -4.11 -24.79
CA GLY A 124 -16.67 -4.96 -24.61
C GLY A 124 -15.43 -4.56 -25.42
N VAL A 125 -15.47 -3.41 -26.11
CA VAL A 125 -14.33 -2.88 -26.87
C VAL A 125 -13.87 -1.54 -26.28
N ILE A 126 -12.56 -1.39 -26.08
CA ILE A 126 -11.96 -0.12 -25.63
C ILE A 126 -12.07 0.92 -26.75
N LYS A 127 -12.62 2.08 -26.44
CA LYS A 127 -12.79 3.22 -27.35
C LYS A 127 -12.21 4.48 -26.73
N LEU A 128 -11.70 5.38 -27.57
CA LEU A 128 -11.27 6.71 -27.13
C LEU A 128 -12.50 7.52 -26.67
N GLY A 129 -12.36 8.27 -25.57
CA GLY A 129 -13.45 9.04 -24.98
C GLY A 129 -13.82 8.61 -23.57
N ASN A 130 -14.82 9.28 -22.99
CA ASN A 130 -15.31 9.03 -21.63
C ASN A 130 -16.78 8.59 -21.58
N ALA A 131 -17.45 8.47 -22.74
CA ALA A 131 -18.82 7.98 -22.86
C ALA A 131 -19.03 7.16 -24.14
N CYS A 132 -20.09 6.35 -24.16
CA CYS A 132 -20.45 5.51 -25.30
C CYS A 132 -21.72 6.04 -25.99
N CYS A 133 -21.71 6.05 -27.32
CA CYS A 133 -22.88 6.23 -28.17
C CYS A 133 -23.01 4.97 -29.04
N GLY A 134 -23.81 4.01 -28.57
CA GLY A 134 -23.76 2.64 -29.10
C GLY A 134 -22.37 2.03 -28.89
N SER A 135 -21.75 1.52 -29.96
CA SER A 135 -20.39 0.95 -29.93
C SER A 135 -19.27 1.98 -30.14
N GLN A 136 -19.59 3.27 -30.28
CA GLN A 136 -18.61 4.35 -30.49
C GLN A 136 -18.28 5.03 -29.15
N GLY A 137 -17.01 5.34 -28.91
CA GLY A 137 -16.58 6.19 -27.80
C GLY A 137 -16.56 7.65 -28.23
N TYR A 138 -16.86 8.57 -27.30
CA TYR A 138 -16.76 10.01 -27.53
C TYR A 138 -16.38 10.76 -26.26
N TYR A 139 -15.88 11.99 -26.42
CA TYR A 139 -15.64 12.91 -25.32
C TYR A 139 -16.85 13.80 -25.09
N THR A 140 -17.47 13.68 -23.91
CA THR A 140 -18.65 14.48 -23.53
C THR A 140 -18.37 15.98 -23.44
N LEU A 141 -17.08 16.38 -23.40
CA LEU A 141 -16.68 17.79 -23.43
C LEU A 141 -17.05 18.47 -24.75
N LEU A 142 -17.00 17.74 -25.87
CA LEU A 142 -17.21 18.29 -27.22
C LEU A 142 -18.46 17.75 -27.89
N PHE A 143 -18.92 16.55 -27.51
CA PHE A 143 -19.98 15.86 -28.23
C PHE A 143 -21.09 15.35 -27.31
N VAL A 144 -22.26 15.12 -27.92
CA VAL A 144 -23.46 14.54 -27.31
C VAL A 144 -23.98 13.39 -28.17
N CYS A 145 -24.54 12.35 -27.55
CA CYS A 145 -25.18 11.25 -28.26
C CYS A 145 -26.69 11.49 -28.38
N CYS A 146 -27.20 11.64 -29.60
CA CYS A 146 -28.61 11.86 -29.90
C CYS A 146 -29.13 10.77 -30.82
N ASN A 147 -30.07 9.94 -30.35
CA ASN A 147 -30.64 8.83 -31.12
C ASN A 147 -29.54 7.96 -31.77
N GLY A 148 -28.49 7.61 -31.02
CA GLY A 148 -27.38 6.79 -31.49
C GLY A 148 -26.35 7.50 -32.38
N ASN A 149 -26.47 8.81 -32.59
CA ASN A 149 -25.54 9.60 -33.39
C ASN A 149 -24.75 10.59 -32.53
N ILE A 150 -23.44 10.64 -32.72
CA ILE A 150 -22.55 11.60 -32.04
C ILE A 150 -22.63 12.94 -32.79
N LYS A 151 -22.98 14.01 -32.07
CA LYS A 151 -23.07 15.37 -32.60
C LYS A 151 -22.20 16.31 -31.79
N LEU A 152 -21.63 17.34 -32.44
CA LEU A 152 -20.90 18.41 -31.74
C LEU A 152 -21.87 19.23 -30.87
N GLY A 153 -21.47 19.53 -29.64
CA GLY A 153 -22.27 20.26 -28.66
C GLY A 153 -22.67 19.42 -27.46
N SER A 154 -23.53 19.99 -26.62
CA SER A 154 -23.91 19.43 -25.32
C SER A 154 -25.37 19.01 -25.20
N HIS A 155 -26.19 19.23 -26.23
CA HIS A 155 -27.64 19.00 -26.20
C HIS A 155 -28.15 18.35 -27.49
N CYS A 156 -29.18 17.53 -27.31
CA CYS A 156 -30.12 17.13 -28.35
C CYS A 156 -31.32 18.09 -28.29
#